data_AF-A0A1E5XW83-F1
#
_entry.id   AF-A0A1E5XW83-F1
#
_cell.length_a   1.000
_cell.length_b   1.000
_cell.length_c   1.000
_cell.angle_alpha   90.00
_cell.angle_beta   90.00
_cell.angle_gamma   90.00
#
_symmetry.space_group_name_H-M   'P 1'
#
loop_
_entity.id
_entity.type
_entity.pdbx_description
1 polymer ?
#
loop_
_entity_poly.entity_id
_entity_poly.type
_entity_poly.pdbx_seq_one_letter_code
_entity_poly.pdbx_strand_id
1 'polypeptide(L)'
;MDKLATTQVIWAETMHLRVPEGGDASTLSTLRRHIAAVAGDVPGTFNRFEALPAQDDPGHGADVRDSAAAAEAPVAEDLKGHRLILWPSADGKTLDTTQLAPPAPWTTAAPGDLIGRFRVAEGGAEISAFKQLASIGEPRFVSLVSGTGLPSGTGVYAPRAAQRPLVSKRAEGWGILLAVVAIVLFAFACLWSLSVGTVSRGTETAFVAQVPTGCETGINPQDTRSLYIAPSAWLPTAEGQSQCQEKWQAALSATLSTPNQDWWAGVRSWLAGLTVSDQGRTLSLFLPTLLTMAAIAVLSISAGIGVVGRPLGLLIDKRNRMSLTRAQFALWLIIIMGGLTSIALFNAGFWGGDLNRVQAGLAHLNTTAGADQQFDTWKANLGRLLDFVPTMDAALWALIGITAGTTVLSSLLMEPGKGGASPGGGPMVPERRTIVLTKSEPSQAKLSDMVFGETEDSEGVVDSSRVQAIAITGFLAAIYVGLIFEAVRGIGGLTASGAVGSGTQVFAQMPPAGTTFLLLLAASHGALLGGKLLGAYRSPG
;
A
#
# COMPACT_ATOMS: atom_id res chain seq x y z
N MET A 1 -41.74 15.39 4.55
CA MET A 1 -40.96 14.58 3.59
C MET A 1 -41.96 13.86 2.68
N ASP A 2 -41.65 13.59 1.42
CA ASP A 2 -42.55 12.77 0.60
C ASP A 2 -42.54 11.31 1.08
N LYS A 3 -43.53 10.50 0.63
CA LYS A 3 -43.66 9.10 1.06
C LYS A 3 -42.47 8.25 0.63
N LEU A 4 -41.89 8.53 -0.53
CA LEU A 4 -40.77 7.76 -1.09
C LEU A 4 -39.52 7.97 -0.23
N ALA A 5 -39.15 9.22 0.03
CA ALA A 5 -38.02 9.59 0.86
C ALA A 5 -38.20 9.07 2.30
N THR A 6 -39.42 9.09 2.84
CA THR A 6 -39.71 8.50 4.16
C THR A 6 -39.47 6.98 4.14
N THR A 7 -39.91 6.28 3.10
CA THR A 7 -39.64 4.84 2.92
C THR A 7 -38.15 4.55 2.81
N GLN A 8 -37.39 5.37 2.07
CA GLN A 8 -35.94 5.24 1.93
C GLN A 8 -35.19 5.44 3.25
N VAL A 9 -35.65 6.35 4.11
CA VAL A 9 -35.10 6.55 5.46
C VAL A 9 -35.37 5.33 6.34
N ILE A 10 -36.61 4.83 6.36
CA ILE A 10 -36.97 3.63 7.14
C ILE A 10 -36.14 2.43 6.71
N TRP A 11 -35.96 2.26 5.39
CA TRP A 11 -35.14 1.22 4.83
C TRP A 11 -33.67 1.35 5.26
N ALA A 12 -33.07 2.52 5.06
CA ALA A 12 -31.68 2.77 5.42
C ALA A 12 -31.35 2.47 6.90
N GLU A 13 -32.30 2.73 7.80
CA GLU A 13 -32.11 2.54 9.24
C GLU A 13 -32.46 1.13 9.73
N THR A 14 -33.28 0.37 8.99
CA THR A 14 -33.80 -0.93 9.47
C THR A 14 -33.44 -2.14 8.63
N MET A 15 -32.87 -1.98 7.43
CA MET A 15 -32.67 -3.12 6.50
C MET A 15 -31.78 -4.24 7.06
N HIS A 16 -30.87 -3.90 7.98
CA HIS A 16 -29.98 -4.87 8.63
C HIS A 16 -30.52 -5.40 9.97
N LEU A 17 -31.65 -4.87 10.45
CA LEU A 17 -32.22 -5.26 11.73
C LEU A 17 -33.09 -6.50 11.55
N ARG A 18 -32.91 -7.47 12.45
CA ARG A 18 -33.74 -8.66 12.56
C ARG A 18 -34.23 -8.80 13.99
N VAL A 19 -35.45 -9.26 14.18
CA VAL A 19 -35.93 -9.62 15.52
C VAL A 19 -35.18 -10.89 15.97
N PRO A 20 -34.67 -10.96 17.22
CA PRO A 20 -34.03 -12.17 17.73
C PRO A 20 -34.95 -13.39 17.64
N GLU A 21 -34.36 -14.58 17.57
CA GLU A 21 -35.12 -15.84 17.57
C GLU A 21 -36.04 -15.92 18.79
N GLY A 22 -37.33 -16.18 18.57
CA GLY A 22 -38.37 -16.17 19.61
C GLY A 22 -38.95 -14.79 19.97
N GLY A 23 -38.45 -13.70 19.36
CA GLY A 23 -39.03 -12.37 19.52
C GLY A 23 -40.25 -12.12 18.62
N ASP A 24 -41.08 -11.14 18.97
CA ASP A 24 -42.27 -10.78 18.21
C ASP A 24 -41.91 -9.99 16.94
N ALA A 25 -42.25 -10.54 15.76
CA ALA A 25 -42.05 -9.90 14.46
C ALA A 25 -42.70 -8.52 14.35
N SER A 26 -43.79 -8.26 15.10
CA SER A 26 -44.48 -6.96 15.13
C SER A 26 -43.60 -5.83 15.68
N THR A 27 -42.55 -6.18 16.42
CA THR A 27 -41.59 -5.24 17.03
C THR A 27 -40.83 -4.44 15.96
N LEU A 28 -40.41 -5.08 14.86
CA LEU A 28 -39.71 -4.40 13.77
C LEU A 28 -40.64 -3.45 13.00
N SER A 29 -41.89 -3.89 12.74
CA SER A 29 -42.91 -3.02 12.15
C SER A 29 -43.20 -1.80 13.05
N THR A 30 -43.24 -2.01 14.37
CA THR A 30 -43.39 -0.92 15.35
C THR A 30 -42.22 0.05 15.29
N LEU A 31 -40.97 -0.43 15.25
CA LEU A 31 -39.80 0.43 15.06
C LEU A 31 -39.88 1.24 13.75
N ARG A 32 -40.23 0.60 12.62
CA ARG A 32 -40.37 1.26 11.32
C ARG A 32 -41.40 2.40 11.37
N ARG A 33 -42.53 2.21 12.05
CA ARG A 33 -43.53 3.27 12.28
C ARG A 33 -43.01 4.43 13.13
N HIS A 34 -42.18 4.15 14.14
CA HIS A 34 -41.55 5.22 14.93
C HIS A 34 -40.55 6.03 14.09
N ILE A 35 -39.75 5.38 13.24
CA ILE A 35 -38.84 6.06 12.32
C ILE A 35 -39.62 6.93 11.33
N ALA A 36 -40.72 6.40 10.77
CA ALA A 36 -41.62 7.13 9.89
C ALA A 36 -42.18 8.40 10.56
N ALA A 37 -42.64 8.27 11.81
CA ALA A 37 -43.14 9.38 12.60
C ALA A 37 -42.10 10.49 12.79
N VAL A 38 -40.87 10.11 13.17
CA VAL A 38 -39.77 11.08 13.36
C VAL A 38 -39.36 11.74 12.04
N ALA A 39 -39.32 10.98 10.93
CA ALA A 39 -39.01 11.52 9.61
C ALA A 39 -40.08 12.49 9.07
N GLY A 40 -41.35 12.27 9.45
CA GLY A 40 -42.47 13.16 9.14
C GLY A 40 -42.49 14.45 9.96
N ASP A 41 -42.15 14.37 11.26
CA ASP A 41 -42.25 15.49 12.22
C ASP A 41 -41.13 16.54 12.04
N VAL A 42 -39.88 16.10 11.80
CA VAL A 42 -38.72 17.01 11.75
C VAL A 42 -37.93 16.82 10.45
N PRO A 43 -38.32 17.55 9.37
CA PRO A 43 -37.58 17.55 8.11
C PRO A 43 -36.11 17.94 8.34
N GLY A 44 -35.18 17.18 7.73
CA GLY A 44 -33.74 17.44 7.84
C GLY A 44 -33.01 16.67 8.95
N THR A 45 -33.72 15.91 9.78
CA THR A 45 -33.09 15.02 10.79
C THR A 45 -32.28 13.90 10.14
N PHE A 46 -32.74 13.42 8.98
CA PHE A 46 -32.12 12.33 8.24
C PHE A 46 -31.37 12.88 7.04
N ASN A 47 -30.08 12.56 6.96
CA ASN A 47 -29.21 12.85 5.83
C ASN A 47 -28.85 11.58 5.03
N ARG A 48 -29.30 10.41 5.48
CA ARG A 48 -29.08 9.12 4.85
C ARG A 48 -30.37 8.64 4.18
N PHE A 49 -30.25 8.35 2.90
CA PHE A 49 -31.30 7.75 2.08
C PHE A 49 -30.69 6.56 1.36
N GLU A 50 -31.39 5.42 1.39
CA GLU A 50 -30.97 4.24 0.65
C GLU A 50 -32.00 3.89 -0.42
N ALA A 51 -31.50 3.48 -1.58
CA ALA A 51 -32.34 3.03 -2.67
C ALA A 51 -33.10 1.76 -2.22
N LEU A 52 -34.40 1.73 -2.54
CA LEU A 52 -35.25 0.59 -2.23
C LEU A 52 -35.01 -0.51 -3.26
N PRO A 53 -34.77 -1.76 -2.83
CA PRO A 53 -34.90 -2.91 -3.71
C PRO A 53 -36.27 -2.97 -4.38
N ALA A 54 -36.37 -3.74 -5.45
CA ALA A 54 -37.66 -4.02 -6.07
C ALA A 54 -38.57 -4.74 -5.06
N GLN A 55 -39.87 -4.44 -5.06
CA GLN A 55 -40.80 -5.04 -4.10
C GLN A 55 -40.96 -6.55 -4.30
N ASP A 56 -40.66 -7.07 -5.49
CA ASP A 56 -40.65 -8.48 -5.84
C ASP A 56 -39.29 -9.16 -5.60
N ASP A 57 -38.31 -8.44 -5.03
CA ASP A 57 -37.02 -9.02 -4.65
C ASP A 57 -37.23 -10.18 -3.64
N PRO A 58 -36.69 -11.39 -3.92
CA PRO A 58 -36.95 -12.57 -3.10
C PRO A 58 -36.32 -12.50 -1.70
N GLY A 59 -35.30 -11.66 -1.49
CA GLY A 59 -34.63 -11.49 -0.20
C GLY A 59 -35.18 -10.33 0.63
N HIS A 60 -35.64 -9.26 -0.01
CA HIS A 60 -35.95 -7.99 0.64
C HIS A 60 -37.35 -7.43 0.33
N GLY A 61 -38.08 -8.00 -0.62
CA GLY A 61 -39.36 -7.44 -1.08
C GLY A 61 -40.41 -7.29 0.02
N ALA A 62 -40.45 -8.22 0.98
CA ALA A 62 -41.33 -8.13 2.15
C ALA A 62 -40.97 -6.92 3.04
N ASP A 63 -39.68 -6.73 3.34
CA ASP A 63 -39.21 -5.62 4.18
C ASP A 63 -39.44 -4.26 3.52
N VAL A 64 -39.31 -4.18 2.19
CA VAL A 64 -39.60 -2.96 1.42
C VAL A 64 -41.09 -2.61 1.49
N ARG A 65 -41.98 -3.60 1.31
CA ARG A 65 -43.43 -3.40 1.44
C ARG A 65 -43.80 -2.96 2.85
N ASP A 66 -43.22 -3.56 3.88
CA ASP A 66 -43.45 -3.17 5.27
C ASP A 66 -42.96 -1.75 5.56
N SER A 67 -41.82 -1.36 5.00
CA SER A 67 -41.28 0.00 5.13
C SER A 67 -42.20 1.02 4.45
N ALA A 68 -42.73 0.69 3.27
CA ALA A 68 -43.68 1.53 2.56
C ALA A 68 -45.00 1.65 3.36
N ALA A 69 -45.54 0.53 3.86
CA ALA A 69 -46.75 0.54 4.68
C ALA A 69 -46.57 1.39 5.96
N ALA A 70 -45.40 1.33 6.59
CA ALA A 70 -45.08 2.17 7.75
C ALA A 70 -45.01 3.66 7.39
N ALA A 71 -44.51 4.01 6.20
CA ALA A 71 -44.46 5.40 5.71
C ALA A 71 -45.86 5.95 5.35
N GLU A 72 -46.81 5.09 5.00
CA GLU A 72 -48.19 5.48 4.68
C GLU A 72 -49.12 5.54 5.88
N ALA A 73 -48.77 4.87 6.99
CA ALA A 73 -49.58 4.84 8.19
C ALA A 73 -49.69 6.25 8.82
N PRO A 74 -50.87 6.63 9.36
CA PRO A 74 -51.01 7.88 10.09
C PRO A 74 -50.08 7.86 11.32
N VAL A 75 -49.34 8.95 11.50
CA VAL A 75 -48.47 9.13 12.67
C VAL A 75 -49.35 9.22 13.91
N ALA A 76 -49.21 8.25 14.80
CA ALA A 76 -49.94 8.26 16.05
C ALA A 76 -49.51 9.48 16.89
N GLU A 77 -50.48 10.22 17.44
CA GLU A 77 -50.23 11.49 18.17
C GLU A 77 -49.29 11.29 19.36
N ASP A 78 -49.31 10.11 19.99
CA ASP A 78 -48.43 9.76 21.11
C ASP A 78 -46.96 9.61 20.70
N LEU A 79 -46.66 9.46 19.40
CA LEU A 79 -45.29 9.40 18.89
C LEU A 79 -44.72 10.79 18.59
N LYS A 80 -45.57 11.81 18.45
CA LYS A 80 -45.10 13.19 18.28
C LYS A 80 -44.38 13.64 19.54
N GLY A 81 -43.32 14.40 19.38
CA GLY A 81 -42.53 14.87 20.53
C GLY A 81 -41.51 13.88 21.06
N HIS A 82 -41.51 12.62 20.60
CA HIS A 82 -40.50 11.64 21.01
C HIS A 82 -39.25 11.69 20.12
N ARG A 83 -38.10 11.40 20.73
CA ARG A 83 -36.86 11.02 20.06
C ARG A 83 -36.71 9.51 20.06
N LEU A 84 -36.06 8.99 19.02
CA LEU A 84 -35.74 7.58 18.84
C LEU A 84 -34.24 7.37 18.92
N ILE A 85 -33.80 6.40 19.72
CA ILE A 85 -32.39 6.06 19.91
C ILE A 85 -32.17 4.59 19.53
N LEU A 86 -31.30 4.34 18.55
CA LEU A 86 -30.80 3.00 18.21
C LEU A 86 -29.41 2.82 18.81
N TRP A 87 -29.31 1.96 19.82
CA TRP A 87 -28.11 1.77 20.62
C TRP A 87 -27.58 0.33 20.55
N PRO A 88 -26.35 0.09 20.09
CA PRO A 88 -25.71 -1.21 20.12
C PRO A 88 -25.30 -1.56 21.57
N SER A 89 -25.61 -2.76 22.03
CA SER A 89 -25.10 -3.25 23.32
C SER A 89 -23.56 -3.22 23.31
N ALA A 90 -22.97 -2.56 24.31
CA ALA A 90 -21.52 -2.32 24.37
C ALA A 90 -20.70 -3.60 24.65
N ASP A 91 -21.31 -4.60 25.28
CA ASP A 91 -20.68 -5.86 25.69
C ASP A 91 -21.24 -7.09 24.97
N GLY A 92 -22.18 -6.90 24.04
CA GLY A 92 -22.94 -8.00 23.44
C GLY A 92 -23.87 -8.70 24.42
N LYS A 93 -24.02 -8.19 25.66
CA LYS A 93 -25.04 -8.60 26.60
C LYS A 93 -26.19 -7.62 26.53
N THR A 94 -27.39 -8.15 26.58
CA THR A 94 -28.61 -7.37 26.68
C THR A 94 -28.48 -6.33 27.81
N LEU A 95 -28.87 -5.08 27.55
CA LEU A 95 -29.24 -4.17 28.63
C LEU A 95 -30.41 -4.85 29.37
N ASP A 96 -30.12 -5.55 30.46
CA ASP A 96 -31.15 -5.97 31.40
C ASP A 96 -31.89 -4.71 31.84
N THR A 97 -33.22 -4.77 31.91
CA THR A 97 -34.07 -3.79 32.57
C THR A 97 -33.54 -3.24 33.90
N THR A 98 -32.62 -3.96 34.57
CA THR A 98 -32.02 -3.58 35.84
C THR A 98 -30.56 -3.05 35.76
N GLN A 99 -29.87 -3.10 34.62
CA GLN A 99 -28.44 -2.73 34.56
C GLN A 99 -28.06 -1.84 33.36
N LEU A 100 -27.46 -0.70 33.72
CA LEU A 100 -26.79 0.34 32.90
C LEU A 100 -27.72 1.35 32.20
N ALA A 101 -27.75 2.56 32.74
CA ALA A 101 -28.16 3.75 32.01
C ALA A 101 -27.27 3.92 30.76
N PRO A 102 -27.82 4.35 29.61
CA PRO A 102 -27.01 4.66 28.43
C PRO A 102 -25.92 5.68 28.79
N PRO A 103 -24.70 5.66 28.21
CA PRO A 103 -23.67 6.62 28.58
C PRO A 103 -24.13 8.06 28.32
N ALA A 104 -23.58 9.04 29.03
CA ALA A 104 -23.93 10.44 28.80
C ALA A 104 -23.68 10.81 27.32
N PRO A 105 -24.58 11.58 26.68
CA PRO A 105 -25.72 12.31 27.27
C PRO A 105 -27.06 11.52 27.38
N TRP A 106 -27.08 10.21 27.17
CA TRP A 106 -28.32 9.44 26.99
C TRP A 106 -28.83 8.71 28.25
N THR A 107 -28.31 9.05 29.45
CA THR A 107 -28.46 8.36 30.75
C THR A 107 -29.88 8.23 31.33
N THR A 108 -30.94 8.63 30.63
CA THR A 108 -32.29 8.78 31.20
C THR A 108 -33.35 7.83 30.62
N ALA A 109 -32.99 6.85 29.80
CA ALA A 109 -33.98 5.91 29.24
C ALA A 109 -34.51 4.96 30.33
N ALA A 110 -35.83 4.95 30.55
CA ALA A 110 -36.50 4.05 31.50
C ALA A 110 -36.85 2.71 30.84
N PRO A 111 -37.09 1.60 31.59
CA PRO A 111 -37.50 0.33 31.00
C PRO A 111 -38.76 0.40 30.11
N GLY A 112 -39.69 1.32 30.40
CA GLY A 112 -40.89 1.58 29.58
C GLY A 112 -40.62 2.26 28.24
N ASP A 113 -39.39 2.75 28.02
CA ASP A 113 -38.96 3.42 26.80
C ASP A 113 -38.45 2.42 25.75
N LEU A 114 -38.25 1.15 26.11
CA LEU A 114 -37.76 0.12 25.18
C LEU A 114 -38.85 -0.25 24.17
N ILE A 115 -38.61 0.07 22.89
CA ILE A 115 -39.46 -0.38 21.78
C ILE A 115 -39.21 -1.85 21.51
N GLY A 116 -37.94 -2.26 21.51
CA GLY A 116 -37.57 -3.62 21.17
C GLY A 116 -36.06 -3.84 21.08
N ARG A 117 -35.72 -5.11 20.92
CA ARG A 117 -34.35 -5.59 20.72
C ARG A 117 -34.23 -6.22 19.33
N PHE A 118 -33.09 -5.98 18.68
CA PHE A 118 -32.83 -6.34 17.29
C PHE A 118 -31.42 -6.91 17.18
N ARG A 119 -31.15 -7.75 16.18
CA ARG A 119 -29.78 -8.15 15.80
C ARG A 119 -29.43 -7.56 14.45
N VAL A 120 -28.17 -7.15 14.28
CA VAL A 120 -27.63 -6.73 12.98
C VAL A 120 -27.23 -7.96 12.18
N ALA A 121 -28.04 -8.41 11.22
CA ALA A 121 -27.76 -9.60 10.40
C ALA A 121 -27.40 -10.88 11.21
N GLU A 122 -27.05 -11.97 10.53
CA GLU A 122 -26.63 -13.21 11.19
C GLU A 122 -25.28 -12.99 11.93
N GLY A 123 -25.30 -13.13 13.26
CA GLY A 123 -24.11 -13.05 14.11
C GLY A 123 -23.69 -11.63 14.55
N GLY A 124 -24.44 -10.58 14.19
CA GLY A 124 -24.14 -9.22 14.66
C GLY A 124 -24.62 -8.94 16.08
N ALA A 125 -24.17 -7.79 16.60
CA ALA A 125 -24.51 -7.35 17.94
C ALA A 125 -26.01 -7.06 18.08
N GLU A 126 -26.48 -7.20 19.30
CA GLU A 126 -27.83 -6.80 19.65
C GLU A 126 -27.92 -5.27 19.77
N ILE A 127 -28.96 -4.70 19.18
CA ILE A 127 -29.32 -3.29 19.23
C ILE A 127 -30.62 -3.19 20.01
N SER A 128 -30.66 -2.26 20.95
CA SER A 128 -31.91 -1.85 21.60
C SER A 128 -32.40 -0.55 20.97
N ALA A 129 -33.70 -0.47 20.70
CA ALA A 129 -34.35 0.75 20.25
C ALA A 129 -35.17 1.36 21.39
N PHE A 130 -34.96 2.64 21.67
CA PHE A 130 -35.64 3.36 22.74
C PHE A 130 -36.43 4.54 22.20
N LYS A 131 -37.62 4.79 22.73
CA LYS A 131 -38.37 6.04 22.55
C LYS A 131 -38.29 6.88 23.81
N GLN A 132 -38.03 8.17 23.69
CA GLN A 132 -37.99 9.08 24.84
C GLN A 132 -38.63 10.41 24.46
N LEU A 133 -39.24 11.15 25.38
CA LEU A 133 -39.59 12.55 25.12
C LEU A 133 -38.34 13.35 24.73
N ALA A 134 -38.39 14.07 23.61
CA ALA A 134 -37.24 14.87 23.19
C ALA A 134 -37.21 16.21 23.93
N SER A 135 -36.04 16.59 24.41
CA SER A 135 -35.82 17.93 24.95
C SER A 135 -35.58 18.93 23.83
N ILE A 136 -35.81 20.21 24.10
CA ILE A 136 -35.55 21.29 23.14
C ILE A 136 -34.07 21.28 22.77
N GLY A 137 -33.77 21.23 21.46
CA GLY A 137 -32.40 21.29 20.92
C GLY A 137 -31.69 19.94 20.79
N GLU A 138 -32.30 18.84 21.22
CA GLU A 138 -31.73 17.50 21.04
C GLU A 138 -32.11 16.88 19.69
N PRO A 139 -31.24 16.04 19.09
CA PRO A 139 -31.58 15.30 17.88
C PRO A 139 -32.76 14.35 18.14
N ARG A 140 -33.76 14.38 17.24
CA ARG A 140 -34.95 13.52 17.31
C ARG A 140 -34.68 12.08 16.93
N PHE A 141 -33.63 11.81 16.19
CA PHE A 141 -33.21 10.47 15.84
C PHE A 141 -31.72 10.36 16.09
N VAL A 142 -31.31 9.37 16.87
CA VAL A 142 -29.90 9.05 17.11
C VAL A 142 -29.71 7.58 16.82
N SER A 143 -28.90 7.27 15.81
CA SER A 143 -28.56 5.88 15.51
C SER A 143 -27.06 5.74 15.53
N LEU A 144 -26.55 4.99 16.51
CA LEU A 144 -25.15 4.62 16.51
C LEU A 144 -24.82 3.62 15.43
N VAL A 145 -25.81 2.89 14.92
CA VAL A 145 -25.64 1.90 13.87
C VAL A 145 -25.36 2.58 12.54
N SER A 146 -26.12 3.63 12.21
CA SER A 146 -26.00 4.35 10.94
C SER A 146 -25.18 5.64 11.04
N GLY A 147 -25.02 6.19 12.24
CA GLY A 147 -24.38 7.47 12.50
C GLY A 147 -25.33 8.67 12.43
N THR A 148 -26.59 8.45 12.06
CA THR A 148 -27.58 9.52 11.90
C THR A 148 -27.84 10.21 13.25
N GLY A 149 -27.82 11.55 13.24
CA GLY A 149 -28.06 12.39 14.41
C GLY A 149 -26.94 12.43 15.45
N LEU A 150 -25.77 11.85 15.18
CA LEU A 150 -24.60 11.99 16.02
C LEU A 150 -23.85 13.31 15.74
N PRO A 151 -23.29 13.97 16.78
CA PRO A 151 -22.38 15.11 16.59
C PRO A 151 -21.19 14.72 15.70
N SER A 152 -20.72 15.68 14.88
CA SER A 152 -19.51 15.50 14.06
C SER A 152 -18.33 15.04 14.92
N GLY A 153 -17.68 13.94 14.55
CA GLY A 153 -16.56 13.36 15.29
C GLY A 153 -16.94 12.22 16.26
N THR A 154 -18.24 11.97 16.47
CA THR A 154 -18.67 10.79 17.23
C THR A 154 -18.51 9.54 16.36
N GLY A 155 -17.81 8.53 16.86
CA GLY A 155 -17.65 7.26 16.17
C GLY A 155 -19.01 6.58 15.97
N VAL A 156 -19.38 6.34 14.72
CA VAL A 156 -20.49 5.44 14.39
C VAL A 156 -20.09 4.04 14.84
N TYR A 157 -21.00 3.33 15.50
CA TYR A 157 -20.90 1.89 15.64
C TYR A 157 -21.00 1.26 14.25
N ALA A 158 -19.87 1.21 13.55
CA ALA A 158 -19.72 0.31 12.43
C ALA A 158 -19.96 -1.09 13.00
N PRO A 159 -21.04 -1.81 12.59
CA PRO A 159 -21.27 -3.15 13.09
C PRO A 159 -19.97 -3.94 12.97
N ARG A 160 -19.64 -4.70 14.02
CA ARG A 160 -18.47 -5.60 14.10
C ARG A 160 -18.32 -6.53 12.87
N ALA A 161 -19.29 -6.58 11.97
CA ALA A 161 -19.27 -7.14 10.63
C ALA A 161 -18.08 -6.72 9.72
N ALA A 162 -17.22 -5.78 10.13
CA ALA A 162 -15.92 -5.57 9.47
C ALA A 162 -14.71 -5.48 10.43
N GLN A 163 -14.88 -5.78 11.73
CA GLN A 163 -13.72 -6.03 12.58
C GLN A 163 -13.16 -7.39 12.17
N ARG A 164 -12.12 -7.36 11.33
CA ARG A 164 -11.36 -8.56 10.96
C ARG A 164 -11.13 -9.36 12.25
N PRO A 165 -11.39 -10.68 12.25
CA PRO A 165 -11.15 -11.49 13.44
C PRO A 165 -9.73 -11.22 13.92
N LEU A 166 -9.58 -11.00 15.24
CA LEU A 166 -8.26 -10.77 15.83
C LEU A 166 -7.33 -11.87 15.36
N VAL A 167 -6.18 -11.47 14.80
CA VAL A 167 -5.17 -12.41 14.33
C VAL A 167 -4.81 -13.32 15.50
N SER A 168 -4.81 -14.63 15.27
CA SER A 168 -4.46 -15.57 16.35
C SER A 168 -3.07 -15.23 16.91
N LYS A 169 -2.87 -15.30 18.23
CA LYS A 169 -1.56 -15.03 18.88
C LYS A 169 -0.41 -15.81 18.23
N ARG A 170 -0.69 -17.02 17.72
CA ARG A 170 0.28 -17.83 16.98
C ARG A 170 0.68 -17.18 15.66
N ALA A 171 -0.28 -16.70 14.87
CA ALA A 171 -0.01 -15.99 13.64
C ALA A 171 0.74 -14.68 13.91
N GLU A 172 0.34 -13.91 14.93
CA GLU A 172 1.06 -12.72 15.37
C GLU A 172 2.54 -13.04 15.68
N GLY A 173 2.79 -14.09 16.47
CA GLY A 173 4.14 -14.56 16.77
C GLY A 173 4.97 -14.94 15.54
N TRP A 174 4.37 -15.64 14.57
CA TRP A 174 5.01 -15.94 13.28
C TRP A 174 5.29 -14.68 12.46
N GLY A 175 4.37 -13.71 12.47
CA GLY A 175 4.56 -12.41 11.83
C GLY A 175 5.77 -11.69 12.39
N ILE A 176 5.89 -11.59 13.71
CA ILE A 176 7.03 -10.96 14.39
C ILE A 176 8.34 -11.71 14.07
N LEU A 177 8.35 -13.05 14.17
CA LEU A 177 9.54 -13.84 13.86
C LEU A 177 10.03 -13.59 12.43
N LEU A 178 9.13 -13.60 11.45
CA LEU A 178 9.48 -13.33 10.05
C LEU A 178 9.92 -11.88 9.82
N ALA A 179 9.37 -10.91 10.55
CA ALA A 179 9.87 -9.52 10.50
C ALA A 179 11.32 -9.44 10.97
N VAL A 180 11.66 -10.11 12.08
CA VAL A 180 13.03 -10.15 12.59
C VAL A 180 13.97 -10.81 11.57
N VAL A 181 13.57 -11.95 11.00
CA VAL A 181 14.36 -12.61 9.94
C VAL A 181 14.56 -11.69 8.74
N ALA A 182 13.51 -11.00 8.28
CA ALA A 182 13.60 -10.06 7.18
C ALA A 182 14.56 -8.90 7.48
N ILE A 183 14.51 -8.33 8.68
CA ILE A 183 15.40 -7.23 9.11
C ILE A 183 16.86 -7.71 9.14
N VAL A 184 17.12 -8.90 9.66
CA VAL A 184 18.47 -9.47 9.71
C VAL A 184 19.01 -9.74 8.29
N LEU A 185 18.19 -10.34 7.42
CA LEU A 185 18.56 -10.57 6.02
C LEU A 185 18.81 -9.25 5.27
N PHE A 186 17.97 -8.24 5.51
CA PHE A 186 18.12 -6.91 4.92
C PHE A 186 19.42 -6.24 5.38
N ALA A 187 19.69 -6.23 6.70
CA ALA A 187 20.92 -5.68 7.25
C ALA A 187 22.15 -6.39 6.70
N PHE A 188 22.12 -7.72 6.60
CA PHE A 188 23.21 -8.49 6.00
C PHE A 188 23.43 -8.13 4.52
N ALA A 189 22.35 -8.04 3.72
CA ALA A 189 22.45 -7.63 2.32
C ALA A 189 22.99 -6.20 2.16
N CYS A 190 22.58 -5.28 3.05
CA CYS A 190 23.08 -3.91 3.08
C CYS A 190 24.59 -3.84 3.37
N LEU A 191 25.04 -4.55 4.41
CA LEU A 191 26.45 -4.64 4.77
C LEU A 191 27.27 -5.29 3.65
N TRP A 192 26.69 -6.28 2.96
CA TRP A 192 27.30 -6.91 1.81
C TRP A 192 27.49 -5.92 0.66
N SER A 193 26.47 -5.18 0.23
CA SER A 193 26.62 -4.15 -0.81
C SER A 193 27.65 -3.08 -0.46
N LEU A 194 27.64 -2.58 0.79
CA LEU A 194 28.65 -1.64 1.30
C LEU A 194 30.07 -2.23 1.24
N SER A 195 30.22 -3.52 1.57
CA SER A 195 31.50 -4.23 1.53
C SER A 195 32.05 -4.33 0.12
N VAL A 196 31.19 -4.71 -0.84
CA VAL A 196 31.57 -4.79 -2.27
C VAL A 196 32.03 -3.41 -2.75
N GLY A 197 31.31 -2.33 -2.42
CA GLY A 197 31.72 -0.96 -2.75
C GLY A 197 33.09 -0.59 -2.20
N THR A 198 33.32 -0.87 -0.91
CA THR A 198 34.60 -0.58 -0.25
C THR A 198 35.77 -1.32 -0.93
N VAL A 199 35.57 -2.62 -1.21
CA VAL A 199 36.61 -3.45 -1.86
C VAL A 199 36.83 -3.03 -3.30
N SER A 200 35.78 -2.64 -4.03
CA SER A 200 35.91 -2.08 -5.39
C SER A 200 36.79 -0.83 -5.39
N ARG A 201 36.61 0.09 -4.43
CA ARG A 201 37.44 1.30 -4.31
C ARG A 201 38.89 0.97 -3.95
N GLY A 202 39.10 0.07 -2.99
CA GLY A 202 40.46 -0.38 -2.63
C GLY A 202 41.19 -1.02 -3.80
N THR A 203 40.47 -1.84 -4.57
CA THR A 203 40.98 -2.50 -5.78
C THR A 203 41.35 -1.49 -6.84
N GLU A 204 40.51 -0.48 -7.07
CA GLU A 204 40.81 0.60 -8.01
C GLU A 204 42.07 1.38 -7.59
N THR A 205 42.22 1.71 -6.31
CA THR A 205 43.39 2.42 -5.83
C THR A 205 44.67 1.60 -6.00
N ALA A 206 44.60 0.30 -5.71
CA ALA A 206 45.71 -0.63 -5.93
C ALA A 206 46.01 -0.84 -7.43
N PHE A 207 44.98 -0.84 -8.27
CA PHE A 207 45.11 -0.96 -9.72
C PHE A 207 45.82 0.27 -10.28
N VAL A 208 45.32 1.48 -10.02
CA VAL A 208 45.92 2.74 -10.51
C VAL A 208 47.38 2.89 -10.09
N ALA A 209 47.76 2.41 -8.90
CA ALA A 209 49.16 2.40 -8.46
C ALA A 209 50.07 1.46 -9.29
N GLN A 210 49.50 0.50 -10.02
CA GLN A 210 50.20 -0.51 -10.81
C GLN A 210 49.98 -0.38 -12.33
N VAL A 211 49.14 0.56 -12.78
CA VAL A 211 48.75 0.70 -14.20
C VAL A 211 49.98 1.04 -15.04
N PRO A 212 50.34 0.20 -16.04
CA PRO A 212 51.32 0.56 -17.05
C PRO A 212 50.82 1.71 -17.92
N THR A 213 51.73 2.57 -18.39
CA THR A 213 51.45 3.50 -19.50
C THR A 213 50.85 2.72 -20.68
N GLY A 214 49.55 2.89 -20.96
CA GLY A 214 48.84 2.17 -22.02
C GLY A 214 47.49 1.56 -21.66
N CYS A 215 47.11 1.47 -20.37
CA CYS A 215 45.71 1.15 -19.98
C CYS A 215 44.78 2.37 -20.07
N GLU A 216 44.93 3.21 -21.09
CA GLU A 216 44.02 4.32 -21.33
C GLU A 216 42.69 3.76 -21.84
N THR A 217 41.61 4.05 -21.12
CA THR A 217 40.28 3.73 -21.58
C THR A 217 39.94 4.64 -22.76
N GLY A 218 39.70 4.09 -23.94
CA GLY A 218 39.07 4.82 -25.06
C GLY A 218 37.63 5.27 -24.77
N ILE A 219 37.15 5.06 -23.53
CA ILE A 219 35.84 5.43 -23.05
C ILE A 219 35.83 6.92 -22.80
N ASN A 220 34.94 7.63 -23.49
CA ASN A 220 34.60 8.99 -23.13
C ASN A 220 33.84 8.97 -21.79
N PRO A 221 34.40 9.49 -20.69
CA PRO A 221 33.73 9.49 -19.38
C PRO A 221 32.41 10.29 -19.39
N GLN A 222 32.13 11.05 -20.44
CA GLN A 222 30.87 11.77 -20.61
C GLN A 222 29.76 10.94 -21.28
N ASP A 223 30.06 9.79 -21.87
CA ASP A 223 29.03 8.94 -22.48
C ASP A 223 28.40 8.04 -21.40
N THR A 224 27.30 8.50 -20.82
CA THR A 224 26.54 7.75 -19.79
C THR A 224 25.93 6.45 -20.31
N ARG A 225 25.84 6.24 -21.63
CA ARG A 225 25.39 4.96 -22.20
C ARG A 225 26.46 3.90 -22.07
N SER A 226 27.73 4.29 -22.03
CA SER A 226 28.87 3.37 -21.86
C SER A 226 28.77 2.56 -20.57
N LEU A 227 28.18 3.14 -19.51
CA LEU A 227 27.94 2.50 -18.20
C LEU A 227 27.04 1.25 -18.24
N TYR A 228 26.29 1.03 -19.32
CA TYR A 228 25.41 -0.13 -19.50
C TYR A 228 25.85 -1.05 -20.64
N ILE A 229 27.00 -0.81 -21.27
CA ILE A 229 27.51 -1.68 -22.33
C ILE A 229 28.16 -2.90 -21.67
N ALA A 230 28.03 -4.07 -22.29
CA ALA A 230 28.63 -5.32 -21.83
C ALA A 230 30.12 -5.13 -21.46
N PRO A 231 30.63 -5.79 -20.41
CA PRO A 231 32.03 -5.67 -19.94
C PRO A 231 33.10 -5.78 -21.05
N SER A 232 32.77 -6.45 -22.15
CA SER A 232 33.62 -6.58 -23.34
C SER A 232 33.96 -5.24 -24.03
N ALA A 233 33.06 -4.26 -24.02
CA ALA A 233 33.30 -2.95 -24.66
C ALA A 233 34.17 -2.01 -23.81
N TRP A 234 34.41 -2.38 -22.56
CA TRP A 234 35.23 -1.58 -21.65
C TRP A 234 36.71 -1.84 -21.85
N LEU A 235 37.05 -2.92 -22.53
CA LEU A 235 38.40 -3.41 -22.58
C LEU A 235 39.24 -2.59 -23.57
N PRO A 236 40.55 -2.34 -23.28
CA PRO A 236 41.46 -1.71 -24.23
C PRO A 236 41.44 -2.44 -25.58
N THR A 237 41.91 -1.79 -26.65
CA THR A 237 42.16 -2.46 -27.93
C THR A 237 42.88 -3.80 -27.71
N ALA A 238 42.56 -4.83 -28.50
CA ALA A 238 42.88 -6.24 -28.25
C ALA A 238 44.32 -6.55 -27.77
N GLU A 239 45.30 -5.71 -28.10
CA GLU A 239 46.71 -5.87 -27.73
C GLU A 239 47.09 -5.45 -26.30
N GLY A 240 46.23 -4.73 -25.55
CA GLY A 240 46.48 -4.31 -24.16
C GLY A 240 45.52 -4.89 -23.11
N GLN A 241 44.46 -5.54 -23.58
CA GLN A 241 43.34 -6.00 -22.75
C GLN A 241 43.74 -7.03 -21.69
N SER A 242 44.57 -8.01 -22.06
CA SER A 242 45.01 -9.07 -21.15
C SER A 242 45.87 -8.52 -20.01
N GLN A 243 46.77 -7.58 -20.29
CA GLN A 243 47.68 -7.00 -19.29
C GLN A 243 46.92 -6.16 -18.26
N CYS A 244 46.02 -5.27 -18.71
CA CYS A 244 45.23 -4.46 -17.79
C CYS A 244 44.31 -5.35 -16.92
N GLN A 245 43.75 -6.41 -17.50
CA GLN A 245 42.93 -7.37 -16.78
C GLN A 245 43.73 -8.17 -15.74
N GLU A 246 44.94 -8.63 -16.07
CA GLU A 246 45.84 -9.31 -15.14
C GLU A 246 46.23 -8.40 -13.97
N LYS A 247 46.53 -7.12 -14.24
CA LYS A 247 46.80 -6.12 -13.21
C LYS A 247 45.60 -5.83 -12.33
N TRP A 248 44.40 -5.77 -12.90
CA TRP A 248 43.16 -5.64 -12.12
C TRP A 248 42.95 -6.85 -11.20
N GLN A 249 43.13 -8.06 -11.70
CA GLN A 249 43.04 -9.29 -10.91
C GLN A 249 44.10 -9.32 -9.78
N ALA A 250 45.32 -8.87 -10.07
CA ALA A 250 46.38 -8.74 -9.08
C ALA A 250 46.01 -7.70 -8.01
N ALA A 251 45.45 -6.56 -8.39
CA ALA A 251 44.98 -5.54 -7.47
C ALA A 251 43.81 -6.04 -6.60
N LEU A 252 42.87 -6.78 -7.19
CA LEU A 252 41.71 -7.34 -6.48
C LEU A 252 42.15 -8.40 -5.46
N SER A 253 43.00 -9.32 -5.89
CA SER A 253 43.54 -10.35 -5.00
C SER A 253 44.39 -9.75 -3.89
N ALA A 254 45.22 -8.73 -4.17
CA ALA A 254 45.97 -8.00 -3.15
C ALA A 254 45.04 -7.31 -2.13
N THR A 255 43.97 -6.65 -2.61
CA THR A 255 42.99 -5.98 -1.75
C THR A 255 42.24 -6.97 -0.86
N LEU A 256 41.83 -8.12 -1.41
CA LEU A 256 41.14 -9.18 -0.67
C LEU A 256 42.06 -9.90 0.34
N SER A 257 43.36 -10.02 0.03
CA SER A 257 44.34 -10.71 0.86
C SER A 257 45.08 -9.83 1.86
N THR A 258 44.87 -8.51 1.81
CA THR A 258 45.52 -7.57 2.75
C THR A 258 45.21 -8.01 4.19
N PRO A 259 46.23 -8.37 5.00
CA PRO A 259 46.04 -8.80 6.36
C PRO A 259 45.38 -7.68 7.16
N ASN A 260 44.08 -7.83 7.40
CA ASN A 260 43.30 -6.79 8.04
C ASN A 260 43.64 -6.73 9.53
N GLN A 261 44.00 -5.54 10.00
CA GLN A 261 44.25 -5.30 11.42
C GLN A 261 42.95 -5.21 12.23
N ASP A 262 41.79 -4.97 11.59
CA ASP A 262 40.49 -5.01 12.23
C ASP A 262 39.63 -6.19 11.72
N TRP A 263 38.78 -6.72 12.61
CA TRP A 263 37.88 -7.83 12.28
C TRP A 263 36.90 -7.45 11.17
N TRP A 264 36.51 -6.17 11.11
CA TRP A 264 35.46 -5.68 10.22
C TRP A 264 35.91 -5.58 8.77
N ALA A 265 37.15 -5.17 8.49
CA ALA A 265 37.71 -5.29 7.15
C ALA A 265 37.82 -6.75 6.72
N GLY A 266 38.14 -7.68 7.64
CA GLY A 266 38.08 -9.12 7.38
C GLY A 266 36.71 -9.59 6.87
N VAL A 267 35.64 -9.18 7.55
CA VAL A 267 34.25 -9.47 7.12
C VAL A 267 33.93 -8.84 5.77
N ARG A 268 34.34 -7.58 5.54
CA ARG A 268 34.13 -6.90 4.26
C ARG A 268 34.81 -7.63 3.10
N SER A 269 36.08 -8.01 3.25
CA SER A 269 36.82 -8.78 2.24
C SER A 269 36.19 -10.16 2.01
N TRP A 270 35.75 -10.84 3.07
CA TRP A 270 35.04 -12.12 2.94
C TRP A 270 33.74 -11.98 2.15
N LEU A 271 32.89 -11.02 2.49
CA LEU A 271 31.64 -10.75 1.79
C LEU A 271 31.88 -10.38 0.31
N ALA A 272 32.83 -9.48 0.04
CA ALA A 272 33.18 -9.14 -1.34
C ALA A 272 33.77 -10.33 -2.11
N GLY A 273 34.54 -11.20 -1.44
CA GLY A 273 35.08 -12.43 -2.03
C GLY A 273 34.01 -13.38 -2.56
N LEU A 274 32.83 -13.43 -1.92
CA LEU A 274 31.68 -14.22 -2.39
C LEU A 274 31.06 -13.69 -3.70
N THR A 275 31.42 -12.47 -4.10
CA THR A 275 30.86 -11.79 -5.29
C THR A 275 31.82 -11.66 -6.45
N VAL A 276 33.01 -12.24 -6.33
CA VAL A 276 34.00 -12.26 -7.39
C VAL A 276 33.54 -13.23 -8.47
N SER A 277 33.16 -12.71 -9.64
CA SER A 277 32.75 -13.50 -10.80
C SER A 277 33.87 -13.65 -11.84
N ASP A 278 33.65 -14.55 -12.81
CA ASP A 278 34.47 -14.76 -14.00
C ASP A 278 35.98 -14.86 -13.73
N GLN A 279 36.41 -15.87 -12.97
CA GLN A 279 37.84 -16.10 -12.68
C GLN A 279 38.54 -14.90 -12.02
N GLY A 280 37.86 -14.07 -11.24
CA GLY A 280 38.49 -12.92 -10.58
C GLY A 280 38.37 -11.59 -11.33
N ARG A 281 37.62 -11.53 -12.43
CA ARG A 281 37.63 -10.37 -13.33
C ARG A 281 36.72 -9.23 -12.90
N THR A 282 35.60 -9.54 -12.25
CA THR A 282 34.55 -8.57 -11.93
C THR A 282 33.99 -8.80 -10.53
N LEU A 283 33.50 -7.72 -9.92
CA LEU A 283 32.69 -7.78 -8.71
C LEU A 283 31.22 -7.72 -9.09
N SER A 284 30.37 -8.45 -8.37
CA SER A 284 28.95 -8.59 -8.68
C SER A 284 28.08 -8.22 -7.48
N LEU A 285 27.16 -7.29 -7.68
CA LEU A 285 26.12 -6.96 -6.70
C LEU A 285 24.86 -7.84 -6.86
N PHE A 286 24.90 -8.88 -7.69
CA PHE A 286 23.75 -9.75 -7.95
C PHE A 286 23.18 -10.40 -6.68
N LEU A 287 24.04 -11.09 -5.90
CA LEU A 287 23.61 -11.78 -4.68
C LEU A 287 23.07 -10.83 -3.60
N PRO A 288 23.76 -9.72 -3.23
CA PRO A 288 23.19 -8.80 -2.25
C PRO A 288 21.91 -8.11 -2.77
N THR A 289 21.79 -7.85 -4.07
CA THR A 289 20.55 -7.30 -4.65
C THR A 289 19.39 -8.29 -4.53
N LEU A 290 19.61 -9.55 -4.90
CA LEU A 290 18.61 -10.61 -4.78
C LEU A 290 18.19 -10.80 -3.31
N LEU A 291 19.16 -10.77 -2.38
CA LEU A 291 18.89 -10.92 -0.97
C LEU A 291 18.11 -9.74 -0.38
N THR A 292 18.38 -8.51 -0.84
CA THR A 292 17.61 -7.32 -0.47
C THR A 292 16.17 -7.43 -0.96
N MET A 293 15.95 -7.83 -2.21
CA MET A 293 14.61 -8.09 -2.75
C MET A 293 13.89 -9.18 -1.93
N ALA A 294 14.58 -10.28 -1.61
CA ALA A 294 14.02 -11.36 -0.79
C ALA A 294 13.65 -10.88 0.62
N ALA A 295 14.49 -10.04 1.25
CA ALA A 295 14.22 -9.49 2.58
C ALA A 295 12.96 -8.61 2.58
N ILE A 296 12.78 -7.75 1.58
CA ILE A 296 11.57 -6.92 1.43
C ILE A 296 10.33 -7.79 1.17
N ALA A 297 10.47 -8.88 0.41
CA ALA A 297 9.40 -9.84 0.18
C ALA A 297 8.99 -10.56 1.47
N VAL A 298 9.95 -11.03 2.27
CA VAL A 298 9.68 -11.65 3.58
C VAL A 298 9.06 -10.65 4.56
N LEU A 299 9.49 -9.39 4.54
CA LEU A 299 8.88 -8.33 5.35
C LEU A 299 7.42 -8.09 4.94
N SER A 300 7.12 -8.11 3.63
CA SER A 300 5.76 -7.99 3.11
C SER A 300 4.87 -9.16 3.54
N ILE A 301 5.42 -10.37 3.54
CA ILE A 301 4.74 -11.59 4.03
C ILE A 301 4.48 -11.49 5.53
N SER A 302 5.48 -11.06 6.30
CA SER A 302 5.37 -10.82 7.74
C SER A 302 4.25 -9.83 8.06
N ALA A 303 4.19 -8.68 7.35
CA ALA A 303 3.12 -7.70 7.51
C ALA A 303 1.74 -8.30 7.19
N GLY A 304 1.65 -9.12 6.14
CA GLY A 304 0.43 -9.86 5.81
C GLY A 304 -0.03 -10.78 6.95
N ILE A 305 0.90 -11.54 7.54
CA ILE A 305 0.61 -12.45 8.66
C ILE A 305 0.23 -11.66 9.91
N GLY A 306 0.94 -10.58 10.23
CA GLY A 306 0.69 -9.76 11.41
C GLY A 306 -0.64 -9.02 11.37
N VAL A 307 -1.07 -8.53 10.20
CA VAL A 307 -2.30 -7.73 10.06
C VAL A 307 -3.53 -8.57 9.70
N VAL A 308 -3.36 -9.64 8.91
CA VAL A 308 -4.47 -10.41 8.33
C VAL A 308 -4.43 -11.89 8.73
N GLY A 309 -3.34 -12.35 9.35
CA GLY A 309 -3.15 -13.77 9.66
C GLY A 309 -2.82 -14.64 8.44
N ARG A 310 -2.45 -14.03 7.30
CA ARG A 310 -2.14 -14.77 6.05
C ARG A 310 -0.85 -14.27 5.41
N PRO A 311 0.00 -15.15 4.83
CA PRO A 311 1.22 -14.74 4.13
C PRO A 311 1.00 -13.70 3.03
N LEU A 312 -0.10 -13.83 2.28
CA LEU A 312 -0.48 -12.89 1.22
C LEU A 312 -1.42 -11.77 1.72
N GLY A 313 -1.45 -11.54 3.05
CA GLY A 313 -2.37 -10.59 3.69
C GLY A 313 -2.20 -9.15 3.19
N LEU A 314 -0.99 -8.75 2.79
CA LEU A 314 -0.74 -7.44 2.18
C LEU A 314 -1.55 -7.23 0.89
N LEU A 315 -1.85 -8.32 0.18
CA LEU A 315 -2.59 -8.31 -1.07
C LEU A 315 -4.12 -8.30 -0.86
N ILE A 316 -4.58 -8.53 0.37
CA ILE A 316 -6.01 -8.62 0.71
C ILE A 316 -6.56 -7.24 1.04
N ASP A 317 -7.59 -6.80 0.32
CA ASP A 317 -8.24 -5.51 0.52
C ASP A 317 -9.27 -5.50 1.67
N LYS A 318 -9.97 -4.37 1.86
CA LYS A 318 -11.03 -4.23 2.88
C LYS A 318 -12.20 -5.20 2.67
N ARG A 319 -12.38 -5.73 1.45
CA ARG A 319 -13.46 -6.65 1.05
C ARG A 319 -13.07 -8.12 1.26
N ASN A 320 -11.92 -8.37 1.89
CA ASN A 320 -11.34 -9.70 2.07
C ASN A 320 -11.11 -10.45 0.76
N ARG A 321 -10.80 -9.71 -0.33
CA ARG A 321 -10.44 -10.28 -1.63
C ARG A 321 -9.01 -9.92 -2.01
N MET A 322 -8.36 -10.76 -2.81
CA MET A 322 -7.04 -10.43 -3.35
C MET A 322 -7.17 -9.27 -4.35
N SER A 323 -6.41 -8.20 -4.12
CA SER A 323 -6.39 -7.01 -4.96
C SER A 323 -5.20 -7.04 -5.91
N LEU A 324 -5.48 -7.01 -7.20
CA LEU A 324 -4.45 -6.91 -8.23
C LEU A 324 -3.60 -5.64 -8.06
N THR A 325 -4.22 -4.49 -7.77
CA THR A 325 -3.51 -3.22 -7.54
C THR A 325 -2.51 -3.32 -6.39
N ARG A 326 -2.90 -3.96 -5.27
CA ARG A 326 -1.99 -4.19 -4.13
C ARG A 326 -0.85 -5.16 -4.48
N ALA A 327 -1.14 -6.18 -5.28
CA ALA A 327 -0.13 -7.12 -5.78
C ALA A 327 0.91 -6.44 -6.67
N GLN A 328 0.47 -5.59 -7.61
CA GLN A 328 1.38 -4.82 -8.46
C GLN A 328 2.22 -3.85 -7.63
N PHE A 329 1.61 -3.15 -6.66
CA PHE A 329 2.35 -2.26 -5.75
C PHE A 329 3.42 -3.02 -4.95
N ALA A 330 3.08 -4.14 -4.32
CA ALA A 330 4.04 -4.95 -3.57
C ALA A 330 5.18 -5.48 -4.45
N LEU A 331 4.87 -5.91 -5.68
CA LEU A 331 5.87 -6.35 -6.65
C LEU A 331 6.86 -5.24 -7.01
N TRP A 332 6.37 -4.06 -7.39
CA TRP A 332 7.24 -2.93 -7.73
C TRP A 332 8.02 -2.39 -6.54
N LEU A 333 7.43 -2.41 -5.34
CA LEU A 333 8.13 -2.08 -4.10
C LEU A 333 9.36 -2.99 -3.91
N ILE A 334 9.18 -4.31 -4.05
CA ILE A 334 10.27 -5.28 -3.91
C ILE A 334 11.38 -5.03 -4.94
N ILE A 335 11.00 -4.89 -6.21
CA ILE A 335 11.97 -4.76 -7.31
C ILE A 335 12.74 -3.44 -7.21
N ILE A 336 12.02 -2.33 -7.10
CA ILE A 336 12.63 -1.01 -7.17
C ILE A 336 13.42 -0.72 -5.88
N MET A 337 12.82 -0.93 -4.70
CA MET A 337 13.52 -0.66 -3.45
C MET A 337 14.68 -1.64 -3.22
N GLY A 338 14.54 -2.89 -3.66
CA GLY A 338 15.62 -3.89 -3.56
C GLY A 338 16.84 -3.51 -4.41
N GLY A 339 16.62 -3.13 -5.67
CA GLY A 339 17.68 -2.65 -6.56
C GLY A 339 18.29 -1.32 -6.08
N LEU A 340 17.44 -0.33 -5.80
CA LEU A 340 17.85 1.01 -5.37
C LEU A 340 18.71 0.97 -4.10
N THR A 341 18.27 0.23 -3.09
CA THR A 341 19.00 0.11 -1.81
C THR A 341 20.38 -0.50 -2.03
N SER A 342 20.45 -1.57 -2.81
CA SER A 342 21.71 -2.30 -3.05
C SER A 342 22.73 -1.45 -3.79
N ILE A 343 22.28 -0.72 -4.81
CA ILE A 343 23.12 0.18 -5.60
C ILE A 343 23.55 1.40 -4.77
N ALA A 344 22.63 2.02 -4.03
CA ALA A 344 22.94 3.19 -3.19
C ALA A 344 23.98 2.85 -2.12
N LEU A 345 23.84 1.69 -1.48
CA LEU A 345 24.77 1.21 -0.47
C LEU A 345 26.12 0.81 -1.07
N PHE A 346 26.16 0.27 -2.28
CA PHE A 346 27.42 0.10 -2.98
C PHE A 346 28.12 1.44 -3.22
N ASN A 347 27.42 2.45 -3.75
CA ASN A 347 27.97 3.79 -3.97
C ASN A 347 28.51 4.40 -2.67
N ALA A 348 27.75 4.27 -1.57
CA ALA A 348 28.17 4.70 -0.24
C ALA A 348 29.44 3.98 0.23
N GLY A 349 29.55 2.66 0.00
CA GLY A 349 30.74 1.88 0.31
C GLY A 349 31.95 2.28 -0.52
N PHE A 350 31.74 2.52 -1.82
CA PHE A 350 32.77 2.91 -2.77
C PHE A 350 33.40 4.27 -2.42
N TRP A 351 32.57 5.23 -2.02
CA TRP A 351 33.00 6.60 -1.74
C TRP A 351 33.22 6.90 -0.25
N GLY A 352 32.86 5.98 0.65
CA GLY A 352 32.90 6.21 2.10
C GLY A 352 34.29 6.56 2.66
N GLY A 353 35.36 6.05 2.05
CA GLY A 353 36.74 6.41 2.43
C GLY A 353 37.09 7.86 2.10
N ASP A 354 36.58 8.38 0.99
CA ASP A 354 36.82 9.76 0.57
C ASP A 354 35.95 10.74 1.36
N LEU A 355 34.76 10.34 1.82
CA LEU A 355 33.96 11.15 2.75
C LEU A 355 34.71 11.48 4.04
N ASN A 356 35.48 10.54 4.59
CA ASN A 356 36.28 10.80 5.79
C ASN A 356 37.41 11.81 5.52
N ARG A 357 38.02 11.76 4.33
CA ARG A 357 39.04 12.73 3.90
C ARG A 357 38.44 14.11 3.66
N VAL A 358 37.24 14.13 3.10
CA VAL A 358 36.42 15.31 2.87
C VAL A 358 36.03 15.96 4.20
N GLN A 359 35.55 15.19 5.17
CA GLN A 359 35.22 15.69 6.51
C GLN A 359 36.48 16.22 7.24
N ALA A 360 37.61 15.54 7.11
CA ALA A 360 38.90 16.02 7.63
C ALA A 360 39.36 17.32 6.94
N GLY A 361 39.16 17.44 5.63
CA GLY A 361 39.42 18.65 4.86
C GLY A 361 38.54 19.82 5.26
N LEU A 362 37.24 19.61 5.50
CA LEU A 362 36.32 20.61 6.05
C LEU A 362 36.77 21.09 7.43
N ALA A 363 37.15 20.15 8.31
CA ALA A 363 37.66 20.50 9.63
C ALA A 363 38.91 21.38 9.53
N HIS A 364 39.80 21.11 8.56
CA HIS A 364 40.98 21.93 8.31
C HIS A 364 40.64 23.30 7.71
N LEU A 365 39.70 23.38 6.75
CA LEU A 365 39.28 24.64 6.11
C LEU A 365 38.52 25.57 7.07
N ASN A 366 37.74 25.03 8.00
CA ASN A 366 37.14 25.84 9.08
C ASN A 366 38.18 26.53 9.98
N THR A 367 39.44 26.06 9.94
CA THR A 367 40.53 26.67 10.72
C THR A 367 41.42 27.61 9.90
N THR A 368 41.31 27.62 8.57
CA THR A 368 42.10 28.48 7.69
C THR A 368 41.21 29.49 6.96
N ALA A 369 41.29 30.75 7.36
CA ALA A 369 40.38 31.84 7.01
C ALA A 369 40.46 32.36 5.55
N GLY A 370 40.68 31.51 4.55
CA GLY A 370 40.63 31.98 3.16
C GLY A 370 40.67 30.86 2.13
N ALA A 371 39.54 30.59 1.46
CA ALA A 371 39.49 29.82 0.22
C ALA A 371 38.12 29.95 -0.50
N ASP A 372 37.76 31.12 -1.00
CA ASP A 372 36.44 31.37 -1.63
C ASP A 372 36.19 30.56 -2.92
N GLN A 373 37.21 30.11 -3.65
CA GLN A 373 37.00 29.41 -4.95
C GLN A 373 37.24 27.90 -4.89
N GLN A 374 38.20 27.46 -4.08
CA GLN A 374 38.47 26.05 -3.86
C GLN A 374 37.35 25.42 -3.03
N PHE A 375 36.76 26.18 -2.10
CA PHE A 375 35.60 25.74 -1.31
C PHE A 375 34.36 25.53 -2.19
N ASP A 376 34.06 26.40 -3.16
CA ASP A 376 32.89 26.23 -4.03
C ASP A 376 33.00 25.02 -4.96
N THR A 377 34.17 24.82 -5.58
CA THR A 377 34.45 23.61 -6.37
C THR A 377 34.31 22.35 -5.52
N TRP A 378 34.80 22.44 -4.27
CA TRP A 378 34.75 21.36 -3.31
C TRP A 378 33.32 21.08 -2.81
N LYS A 379 32.52 22.12 -2.56
CA LYS A 379 31.10 22.03 -2.16
C LYS A 379 30.24 21.45 -3.27
N ALA A 380 30.52 21.80 -4.53
CA ALA A 380 29.89 21.21 -5.70
C ALA A 380 30.23 19.72 -5.85
N ASN A 381 31.48 19.32 -5.58
CA ASN A 381 31.88 17.91 -5.57
C ASN A 381 31.31 17.15 -4.36
N LEU A 382 31.20 17.79 -3.19
CA LEU A 382 30.55 17.24 -2.01
C LEU A 382 29.07 16.97 -2.26
N GLY A 383 28.36 17.90 -2.91
CA GLY A 383 26.97 17.69 -3.31
C GLY A 383 26.82 16.42 -4.15
N ARG A 384 27.68 16.25 -5.16
CA ARG A 384 27.69 15.04 -6.01
C ARG A 384 28.08 13.76 -5.28
N LEU A 385 28.94 13.85 -4.26
CA LEU A 385 29.33 12.72 -3.41
C LEU A 385 28.20 12.34 -2.45
N LEU A 386 27.46 13.31 -1.90
CA LEU A 386 26.33 13.07 -1.01
C LEU A 386 25.12 12.45 -1.74
N ASP A 387 25.09 12.54 -3.06
CA ASP A 387 24.06 11.94 -3.90
C ASP A 387 24.18 10.40 -4.02
N PHE A 388 24.65 9.65 -3.01
CA PHE A 388 24.86 8.17 -3.09
C PHE A 388 23.68 7.38 -3.67
N VAL A 389 22.47 7.91 -3.53
CA VAL A 389 21.25 7.37 -4.10
C VAL A 389 21.28 7.61 -5.61
N PRO A 390 21.34 6.55 -6.44
CA PRO A 390 21.30 6.71 -7.88
C PRO A 390 20.00 7.42 -8.27
N THR A 391 20.11 8.33 -9.23
CA THR A 391 18.93 9.01 -9.75
C THR A 391 17.99 8.01 -10.42
N MET A 392 16.69 8.28 -10.35
CA MET A 392 15.68 7.48 -11.04
C MET A 392 14.95 8.37 -12.03
N ASP A 393 14.62 7.80 -13.18
CA ASP A 393 13.79 8.47 -14.18
C ASP A 393 12.51 9.00 -13.52
N ALA A 394 12.17 10.27 -13.80
CA ALA A 394 11.02 10.93 -13.20
C ALA A 394 9.70 10.17 -13.50
N ALA A 395 9.59 9.50 -14.64
CA ALA A 395 8.45 8.67 -14.96
C ALA A 395 8.34 7.45 -14.05
N LEU A 396 9.48 6.87 -13.63
CA LEU A 396 9.50 5.74 -12.70
C LEU A 396 9.07 6.17 -11.29
N TRP A 397 9.48 7.37 -10.85
CA TRP A 397 8.98 8.01 -9.62
C TRP A 397 7.48 8.29 -9.68
N ALA A 398 7.03 8.93 -10.76
CA ALA A 398 5.62 9.24 -10.97
C ALA A 398 4.79 7.96 -10.93
N LEU A 399 5.30 6.87 -11.50
CA LEU A 399 4.60 5.59 -11.51
C LEU A 399 4.54 4.93 -10.12
N ILE A 400 5.61 4.96 -9.32
CA ILE A 400 5.53 4.54 -7.91
C ILE A 400 4.49 5.39 -7.17
N GLY A 401 4.47 6.69 -7.42
CA GLY A 401 3.46 7.60 -6.89
C GLY A 401 2.04 7.22 -7.30
N ILE A 402 1.82 6.89 -8.58
CA ILE A 402 0.52 6.46 -9.12
C ILE A 402 0.12 5.11 -8.50
N THR A 403 1.03 4.14 -8.41
CA THR A 403 0.71 2.84 -7.80
C THR A 403 0.37 2.96 -6.32
N ALA A 404 1.12 3.78 -5.55
CA ALA A 404 0.78 4.09 -4.17
C ALA A 404 -0.58 4.82 -4.08
N GLY A 405 -0.76 5.89 -4.85
CA GLY A 405 -1.97 6.70 -4.85
C GLY A 405 -3.22 5.93 -5.26
N THR A 406 -3.13 5.06 -6.28
CA THR A 406 -4.24 4.21 -6.74
C THR A 406 -4.73 3.26 -5.67
N THR A 407 -3.87 2.74 -4.79
CA THR A 407 -4.31 1.88 -3.68
C THR A 407 -5.17 2.64 -2.68
N VAL A 408 -4.82 3.91 -2.40
CA VAL A 408 -5.58 4.80 -1.50
C VAL A 408 -6.87 5.26 -2.17
N LEU A 409 -6.79 5.80 -3.39
CA LEU A 409 -7.93 6.27 -4.19
C LEU A 409 -8.94 5.15 -4.44
N SER A 410 -8.48 3.94 -4.76
CA SER A 410 -9.38 2.79 -4.93
C SER A 410 -10.14 2.45 -3.65
N SER A 411 -9.57 2.72 -2.47
CA SER A 411 -10.28 2.48 -1.21
C SER A 411 -11.32 3.56 -0.92
N LEU A 412 -11.11 4.78 -1.41
CA LEU A 412 -12.04 5.91 -1.26
C LEU A 412 -13.19 5.84 -2.27
N LEU A 413 -12.90 5.51 -3.53
CA LEU A 413 -13.93 5.33 -4.57
C LEU A 413 -14.86 4.15 -4.28
N MET A 414 -14.42 3.20 -3.46
CA MET A 414 -15.19 2.03 -3.06
C MET A 414 -16.00 2.23 -1.78
N GLU A 415 -16.00 3.41 -1.16
CA GLU A 415 -16.91 3.71 -0.04
C GLU A 415 -18.24 4.24 -0.60
N PRO A 416 -19.30 3.41 -0.66
CA PRO A 416 -20.59 3.85 -1.16
C PRO A 416 -21.22 4.78 -0.12
N GLY A 417 -21.56 6.02 -0.49
CA GLY A 417 -22.56 6.80 0.24
C GLY A 417 -22.16 8.16 0.83
N LYS A 418 -21.00 8.75 0.49
CA LYS A 418 -20.72 10.17 0.84
C LYS A 418 -20.72 11.13 -0.34
N GLY A 419 -21.26 10.72 -1.49
CA GLY A 419 -21.53 11.64 -2.60
C GLY A 419 -22.56 12.67 -2.16
N GLY A 420 -22.11 13.88 -1.85
CA GLY A 420 -22.98 15.01 -1.55
C GLY A 420 -23.99 15.21 -2.67
N ALA A 421 -25.23 15.52 -2.29
CA ALA A 421 -26.31 15.82 -3.22
C ALA A 421 -25.81 16.79 -4.31
N SER A 422 -25.73 16.31 -5.55
CA SER A 422 -25.41 17.17 -6.68
C SER A 422 -26.56 18.18 -6.85
N PRO A 423 -26.34 19.50 -6.81
CA PRO A 423 -27.42 20.50 -6.76
C PRO A 423 -28.17 20.70 -8.09
N GLY A 424 -27.92 19.90 -9.11
CA GLY A 424 -28.52 20.05 -10.44
C GLY A 424 -29.65 19.05 -10.67
N GLY A 425 -30.89 19.52 -10.71
CA GLY A 425 -32.12 18.74 -10.95
C GLY A 425 -32.26 18.15 -12.36
N GLY A 426 -31.26 17.40 -12.82
CA GLY A 426 -31.39 16.53 -13.99
C GLY A 426 -32.25 15.29 -13.68
N PRO A 427 -32.87 14.68 -14.71
CA PRO A 427 -33.66 13.46 -14.55
C PRO A 427 -32.82 12.37 -13.89
N MET A 428 -33.30 11.94 -12.73
CA MET A 428 -32.67 10.96 -11.84
C MET A 428 -32.78 9.58 -12.48
N VAL A 429 -31.80 9.21 -13.33
CA VAL A 429 -31.66 7.83 -13.79
C VAL A 429 -31.32 6.99 -12.55
N PRO A 430 -32.09 5.94 -12.22
CA PRO A 430 -31.80 5.09 -11.08
C PRO A 430 -30.44 4.44 -11.31
N GLU A 431 -29.46 4.91 -10.54
CA GLU A 431 -28.11 4.40 -10.51
C GLU A 431 -28.17 2.95 -10.01
N ARG A 432 -28.16 1.98 -10.93
CA ARG A 432 -28.06 0.56 -10.57
C ARG A 432 -26.66 0.34 -9.98
N ARG A 433 -26.56 0.47 -8.66
CA ARG A 433 -25.33 0.18 -7.91
C ARG A 433 -25.00 -1.29 -8.12
N THR A 434 -23.93 -1.58 -8.83
CA THR A 434 -23.38 -2.93 -8.93
C THR A 434 -22.93 -3.35 -7.54
N ILE A 435 -23.54 -4.41 -6.99
CA ILE A 435 -23.14 -4.96 -5.71
C ILE A 435 -21.73 -5.53 -5.89
N VAL A 436 -20.79 -4.94 -5.17
CA VAL A 436 -19.39 -5.39 -5.14
C VAL A 436 -19.29 -6.57 -4.20
N LEU A 437 -18.82 -7.71 -4.70
CA LEU A 437 -18.72 -8.93 -3.91
C LEU A 437 -17.66 -8.79 -2.82
N THR A 438 -18.04 -9.14 -1.60
CA THR A 438 -17.18 -9.17 -0.40
C THR A 438 -17.11 -10.59 0.16
N LYS A 439 -16.00 -10.94 0.81
CA LYS A 439 -15.88 -12.21 1.55
C LYS A 439 -16.03 -11.96 3.04
N SER A 440 -16.67 -12.89 3.75
CA SER A 440 -16.90 -12.75 5.19
C SER A 440 -15.58 -12.76 5.96
N GLU A 441 -14.59 -13.52 5.48
CA GLU A 441 -13.30 -13.67 6.14
C GLU A 441 -12.10 -13.51 5.20
N PRO A 442 -10.97 -12.96 5.70
CA PRO A 442 -9.73 -12.92 4.94
C PRO A 442 -9.23 -14.30 4.52
N SER A 443 -9.54 -15.37 5.28
CA SER A 443 -9.21 -16.77 4.97
C SER A 443 -9.74 -17.23 3.61
N GLN A 444 -10.87 -16.66 3.19
CA GLN A 444 -11.55 -17.01 1.94
C GLN A 444 -10.94 -16.31 0.71
N ALA A 445 -10.05 -15.33 0.87
CA ALA A 445 -9.42 -14.66 -0.28
C ALA A 445 -8.61 -15.67 -1.10
N LYS A 446 -8.82 -15.71 -2.42
CA LYS A 446 -8.16 -16.65 -3.34
C LYS A 446 -7.36 -15.84 -4.35
N LEU A 447 -6.23 -16.38 -4.83
CA LEU A 447 -5.45 -15.74 -5.90
C LEU A 447 -6.30 -15.53 -7.17
N SER A 448 -7.26 -16.42 -7.40
CA SER A 448 -8.23 -16.28 -8.49
C SER A 448 -9.09 -15.01 -8.40
N ASP A 449 -9.23 -14.39 -7.22
CA ASP A 449 -9.94 -13.10 -7.09
C ASP A 449 -9.25 -11.96 -7.86
N MET A 450 -7.96 -12.12 -8.19
CA MET A 450 -7.24 -11.15 -9.03
C MET A 450 -7.65 -11.22 -10.51
N VAL A 451 -8.30 -12.31 -10.92
CA VAL A 451 -8.64 -12.61 -12.32
C VAL A 451 -10.15 -12.60 -12.55
N PHE A 452 -10.96 -12.96 -11.55
CA PHE A 452 -12.41 -12.93 -11.64
C PHE A 452 -12.99 -11.54 -11.42
N GLY A 453 -14.21 -11.33 -11.94
CA GLY A 453 -14.98 -10.11 -11.76
C GLY A 453 -15.20 -9.69 -10.31
N GLU A 454 -15.37 -8.38 -10.10
CA GLU A 454 -15.56 -7.79 -8.76
C GLU A 454 -17.02 -7.59 -8.36
N THR A 455 -17.94 -7.63 -9.33
CA THR A 455 -19.37 -7.37 -9.13
C THR A 455 -20.17 -8.67 -9.19
N GLU A 456 -21.37 -8.67 -8.62
CA GLU A 456 -22.31 -9.80 -8.68
C GLU A 456 -22.59 -10.25 -10.12
N ASP A 457 -22.82 -9.31 -11.03
CA ASP A 457 -23.03 -9.58 -12.47
C ASP A 457 -21.82 -10.26 -13.16
N SER A 458 -20.65 -10.24 -12.53
CA SER A 458 -19.40 -10.80 -13.06
C SER A 458 -18.80 -11.90 -12.16
N GLU A 459 -19.58 -12.41 -11.20
CA GLU A 459 -19.12 -13.48 -10.31
C GLU A 459 -18.80 -14.74 -11.11
N GLY A 460 -17.61 -15.30 -10.88
CA GLY A 460 -17.16 -16.51 -11.59
C GLY A 460 -16.77 -16.30 -13.06
N VAL A 461 -16.90 -15.09 -13.60
CA VAL A 461 -16.47 -14.75 -14.97
C VAL A 461 -15.05 -14.20 -14.94
N VAL A 462 -14.18 -14.76 -15.78
CA VAL A 462 -12.79 -14.29 -15.95
C VAL A 462 -12.81 -12.91 -16.61
N ASP A 463 -12.26 -11.92 -15.91
CA ASP A 463 -12.08 -10.57 -16.41
C ASP A 463 -10.80 -10.52 -17.26
N SER A 464 -10.98 -10.51 -18.58
CA SER A 464 -9.88 -10.49 -19.56
C SER A 464 -8.95 -9.30 -19.36
N SER A 465 -9.47 -8.15 -18.92
CA SER A 465 -8.67 -6.95 -18.69
C SER A 465 -7.69 -7.12 -17.53
N ARG A 466 -8.09 -7.86 -16.48
CA ARG A 466 -7.22 -8.19 -15.35
C ARG A 466 -6.15 -9.19 -15.72
N VAL A 467 -6.51 -10.23 -16.50
CA VAL A 467 -5.53 -11.20 -17.02
C VAL A 467 -4.47 -10.48 -17.85
N GLN A 468 -4.89 -9.57 -18.74
CA GLN A 468 -3.99 -8.75 -19.54
C GLN A 468 -3.09 -7.88 -18.65
N ALA A 469 -3.63 -7.22 -17.63
CA ALA A 469 -2.85 -6.40 -16.70
C ALA A 469 -1.83 -7.23 -15.90
N ILE A 470 -2.18 -8.44 -15.46
CA ILE A 470 -1.26 -9.39 -14.81
C ILE A 470 -0.13 -9.78 -15.77
N ALA A 471 -0.46 -10.17 -17.01
CA ALA A 471 0.52 -10.60 -18.00
C ALA A 471 1.50 -9.47 -18.36
N ILE A 472 0.98 -8.27 -18.65
CA ILE A 472 1.81 -7.10 -18.96
C ILE A 472 2.71 -6.75 -17.77
N THR A 473 2.14 -6.68 -16.56
CA THR A 473 2.94 -6.31 -15.37
C THR A 473 4.01 -7.36 -15.06
N GLY A 474 3.68 -8.64 -15.16
CA GLY A 474 4.63 -9.73 -14.95
C GLY A 474 5.79 -9.70 -15.95
N PHE A 475 5.49 -9.45 -17.23
CA PHE A 475 6.50 -9.32 -18.28
C PHE A 475 7.42 -8.12 -18.03
N LEU A 476 6.86 -6.94 -17.74
CA LEU A 476 7.64 -5.73 -17.44
C LEU A 476 8.49 -5.89 -16.19
N ALA A 477 7.94 -6.50 -15.13
CA ALA A 477 8.68 -6.81 -13.91
C ALA A 477 9.88 -7.73 -14.19
N ALA A 478 9.69 -8.79 -14.99
CA ALA A 478 10.77 -9.69 -15.36
C ALA A 478 11.88 -8.99 -16.18
N ILE A 479 11.50 -8.15 -17.15
CA ILE A 479 12.46 -7.34 -17.92
C ILE A 479 13.25 -6.43 -16.97
N TYR A 480 12.56 -5.70 -16.10
CA TYR A 480 13.23 -4.73 -15.24
C TYR A 480 14.15 -5.38 -14.19
N VAL A 481 13.73 -6.53 -13.64
CA VAL A 481 14.61 -7.36 -12.80
C VAL A 481 15.84 -7.80 -13.60
N GLY A 482 15.66 -8.22 -14.85
CA GLY A 482 16.76 -8.55 -15.75
C GLY A 482 17.71 -7.37 -15.97
N LEU A 483 17.18 -6.16 -16.20
CA LEU A 483 17.97 -4.94 -16.37
C LEU A 483 18.74 -4.56 -15.08
N ILE A 484 18.11 -4.68 -13.91
CA ILE A 484 18.78 -4.50 -12.62
C ILE A 484 19.91 -5.52 -12.48
N PHE A 485 19.63 -6.80 -12.72
CA PHE A 485 20.61 -7.87 -12.59
C PHE A 485 21.78 -7.74 -13.55
N GLU A 486 21.54 -7.30 -14.79
CA GLU A 486 22.60 -7.03 -15.75
C GLU A 486 23.47 -5.86 -15.30
N ALA A 487 22.85 -4.75 -14.87
CA ALA A 487 23.58 -3.58 -14.39
C ALA A 487 24.48 -3.90 -13.19
N VAL A 488 24.07 -4.82 -12.32
CA VAL A 488 24.80 -5.16 -11.09
C VAL A 488 25.79 -6.33 -11.26
N ARG A 489 25.86 -7.02 -12.42
CA ARG A 489 26.62 -8.26 -12.57
C ARG A 489 28.10 -8.11 -12.96
N GLY A 490 28.56 -6.94 -13.36
CA GLY A 490 29.87 -6.77 -13.97
C GLY A 490 30.61 -5.50 -13.58
N ILE A 491 30.81 -5.26 -12.29
CA ILE A 491 31.57 -4.10 -11.81
C ILE A 491 33.06 -4.38 -12.04
N GLY A 492 33.57 -3.88 -13.16
CA GLY A 492 34.97 -4.00 -13.57
C GLY A 492 35.82 -2.80 -13.16
N GLY A 493 37.13 -2.96 -13.33
CA GLY A 493 38.08 -1.92 -12.93
C GLY A 493 37.98 -0.61 -13.68
N LEU A 494 37.53 -0.65 -14.93
CA LEU A 494 37.44 0.53 -15.77
C LEU A 494 36.20 1.36 -15.41
N THR A 495 35.08 0.72 -15.04
CA THR A 495 33.92 1.41 -14.47
C THR A 495 34.28 2.10 -13.16
N ALA A 496 34.99 1.40 -12.27
CA ALA A 496 35.47 1.99 -11.01
C ALA A 496 36.43 3.16 -11.25
N SER A 497 37.44 2.99 -12.11
CA SER A 497 38.44 4.02 -12.41
C SER A 497 37.81 5.23 -13.12
N GLY A 498 36.86 5.00 -14.03
CA GLY A 498 36.13 6.06 -14.72
C GLY A 498 35.25 6.88 -13.78
N ALA A 499 34.58 6.23 -12.82
CA ALA A 499 33.82 6.90 -11.77
C ALA A 499 34.72 7.79 -10.90
N VAL A 500 35.91 7.30 -10.54
CA VAL A 500 36.90 8.05 -9.76
C VAL A 500 37.44 9.24 -10.55
N GLY A 501 37.88 9.03 -11.79
CA GLY A 501 38.44 10.07 -12.65
C GLY A 501 37.45 11.18 -12.99
N SER A 502 36.15 10.86 -13.08
CA SER A 502 35.08 11.84 -13.30
C SER A 502 34.50 12.44 -12.02
N GLY A 503 34.85 11.91 -10.84
CA GLY A 503 34.23 12.30 -9.57
C GLY A 503 32.73 12.03 -9.54
N THR A 504 32.28 10.93 -10.16
CA THR A 504 30.87 10.53 -10.23
C THR A 504 30.64 9.18 -9.56
N GLN A 505 29.38 8.83 -9.32
CA GLN A 505 29.04 7.52 -8.80
C GLN A 505 29.27 6.44 -9.83
N VAL A 506 29.67 5.25 -9.37
CA VAL A 506 29.75 4.05 -10.22
C VAL A 506 28.39 3.76 -10.85
N PHE A 507 27.33 3.94 -10.06
CA PHE A 507 25.96 3.89 -10.54
C PHE A 507 25.29 5.24 -10.32
N ALA A 508 25.33 6.12 -11.32
CA ALA A 508 24.71 7.44 -11.23
C ALA A 508 23.17 7.40 -11.37
N GLN A 509 22.64 6.36 -12.01
CA GLN A 509 21.21 6.20 -12.24
C GLN A 509 20.78 4.72 -12.21
N MET A 510 19.53 4.46 -11.84
CA MET A 510 18.91 3.14 -11.98
C MET A 510 18.83 2.77 -13.47
N PRO A 511 18.77 1.46 -13.83
CA PRO A 511 18.65 1.05 -15.22
C PRO A 511 17.50 1.80 -15.92
N PRO A 512 17.76 2.45 -17.07
CA PRO A 512 16.75 3.26 -17.73
C PRO A 512 15.62 2.37 -18.25
N ALA A 513 14.39 2.78 -17.98
CA ALA A 513 13.21 2.18 -18.59
C ALA A 513 12.88 2.99 -19.86
N GLY A 514 12.94 2.34 -21.03
CA GLY A 514 12.59 3.01 -22.29
C GLY A 514 11.14 3.50 -22.30
N THR A 515 10.82 4.48 -23.16
CA THR A 515 9.46 5.06 -23.26
C THR A 515 8.37 4.01 -23.46
N THR A 516 8.61 2.99 -24.29
CA THR A 516 7.67 1.88 -24.51
C THR A 516 7.39 1.10 -23.22
N PHE A 517 8.41 0.85 -22.40
CA PHE A 517 8.25 0.17 -21.11
C PHE A 517 7.36 1.02 -20.19
N LEU A 518 7.64 2.31 -20.09
CA LEU A 518 6.90 3.25 -19.25
C LEU A 518 5.43 3.38 -19.70
N LEU A 519 5.18 3.43 -21.01
CA LEU A 519 3.83 3.48 -21.57
C LEU A 519 3.05 2.19 -21.30
N LEU A 520 3.65 1.02 -21.49
CA LEU A 520 3.00 -0.27 -21.18
C LEU A 520 2.70 -0.40 -19.69
N LEU A 521 3.60 0.11 -18.84
CA LEU A 521 3.42 0.11 -17.40
C LEU A 521 2.31 1.09 -16.97
N ALA A 522 2.31 2.30 -17.53
CA ALA A 522 1.24 3.27 -17.32
C ALA A 522 -0.11 2.73 -17.81
N ALA A 523 -0.14 2.03 -18.96
CA ALA A 523 -1.34 1.41 -19.49
C ALA A 523 -1.87 0.27 -18.59
N SER A 524 -0.99 -0.57 -18.03
CA SER A 524 -1.42 -1.66 -17.14
C SER A 524 -2.07 -1.16 -15.85
N HIS A 525 -1.64 0.00 -15.33
CA HIS A 525 -2.25 0.67 -14.18
C HIS A 525 -3.46 1.52 -14.56
N GLY A 526 -3.37 2.24 -15.68
CA GLY A 526 -4.41 3.11 -16.20
C GLY A 526 -5.66 2.34 -16.60
N ALA A 527 -5.52 1.17 -17.22
CA ALA A 527 -6.65 0.30 -17.57
C ALA A 527 -7.45 -0.13 -16.33
N LEU A 528 -6.77 -0.39 -15.21
CA LEU A 528 -7.44 -0.76 -13.94
C LEU A 528 -8.21 0.41 -13.34
N LEU A 529 -7.67 1.63 -13.40
CA LEU A 529 -8.37 2.84 -12.98
C LEU A 529 -9.55 3.15 -13.91
N GLY A 530 -9.32 3.10 -15.21
CA GLY A 530 -10.31 3.36 -16.24
C GLY A 530 -11.48 2.39 -16.13
N GLY A 531 -11.23 1.10 -15.92
CA GLY A 531 -12.28 0.10 -15.70
C GLY A 531 -13.13 0.38 -14.45
N LYS A 532 -12.52 0.86 -13.37
CA LYS A 532 -13.25 1.23 -12.15
C LYS A 532 -14.08 2.49 -12.33
N LEU A 533 -13.53 3.51 -13.00
CA LEU A 533 -14.24 4.75 -13.29
C LEU A 533 -15.39 4.49 -14.27
N LEU A 534 -15.14 3.81 -15.39
CA LEU A 534 -16.18 3.48 -16.37
C LEU A 534 -17.24 2.55 -15.78
N GLY A 535 -16.86 1.59 -14.94
CA GLY A 535 -17.80 0.75 -14.19
C GLY A 535 -18.71 1.55 -13.26
N ALA A 536 -18.20 2.63 -12.65
CA ALA A 536 -19.00 3.54 -11.85
C ALA A 536 -19.97 4.41 -12.69
N TYR A 537 -19.63 4.72 -13.95
CA TYR A 537 -20.41 5.63 -14.80
C TYR A 537 -21.30 4.96 -15.84
N ARG A 538 -21.23 3.63 -16.04
CA ARG A 538 -22.01 2.94 -17.06
C ARG A 538 -23.48 2.87 -16.64
N SER A 539 -24.25 3.90 -17.00
CA SER A 539 -25.71 3.87 -17.05
C SER A 539 -26.16 2.71 -17.95
N PRO A 540 -27.14 1.89 -17.54
CA PRO A 540 -27.76 0.95 -18.45
C PRO A 540 -28.45 1.75 -19.57
N GLY A 541 -28.20 1.35 -20.81
CA GLY A 541 -28.97 1.76 -21.98
C GLY A 541 -30.08 0.78 -22.29
#